data_AF-X0TMC1-F1
#
_entry.id   AF-X0TMC1-F1
#
_cell.length_a   1.000
_cell.length_b   1.000
_cell.length_c   1.000
_cell.angle_alpha   90.00
_cell.angle_beta   90.00
_cell.angle_gamma   90.00
#
_symmetry.space_group_name_H-M   'P 1'
#
loop_
_entity.id
_entity.type
_entity.pdbx_description
1 polymer ?
#
loop_
_entity_poly.entity_id
_entity_poly.type
_entity_poly.pdbx_seq_one_letter_code
_entity_poly.pdbx_strand_id
1 'polypeptide(L)'
;MSKRIFTTQDVSRMLSCDLTTVIKWVNEGKLKAYKTPGGHRRIEEADLTDFVKKFKLPFPEELKSENRVLIVDDDPNFITLAAGYLGQIENICLDSAGEGFTAGEKVISFNPHIVILDVKL
;
A
#
# COMPACT_ATOMS: atom_id res chain seq x y z
N MET A 1 -13.97 1.04 -0.67
CA MET A 1 -12.59 1.41 -0.31
C MET A 1 -12.50 2.93 -0.30
N SER A 2 -12.05 3.54 0.80
CA SER A 2 -11.78 4.98 0.84
C SER A 2 -10.53 5.27 0.01
N LYS A 3 -10.64 6.13 -1.01
CA LYS A 3 -9.46 6.57 -1.77
C LYS A 3 -8.58 7.46 -0.87
N ARG A 4 -7.29 7.16 -0.74
CA ARG A 4 -6.34 8.07 -0.07
C ARG A 4 -6.11 9.28 -0.97
N ILE A 5 -6.14 10.45 -0.34
CA ILE A 5 -6.03 11.75 -1.02
C ILE A 5 -4.89 12.52 -0.36
N PHE A 6 -4.01 13.09 -1.18
CA PHE A 6 -2.87 13.87 -0.75
C PHE A 6 -3.02 15.35 -1.10
N THR A 7 -2.48 16.22 -0.26
CA THR A 7 -2.31 17.63 -0.60
C THR A 7 -1.00 17.84 -1.37
N THR A 8 -0.84 18.99 -2.02
CA THR A 8 0.43 19.33 -2.67
C THR A 8 1.61 19.35 -1.71
N GLN A 9 1.37 19.61 -0.42
CA GLN A 9 2.42 19.64 0.59
C GLN A 9 2.78 18.26 1.10
N ASP A 10 1.84 17.31 1.08
CA ASP A 10 2.16 15.90 1.36
C ASP A 10 3.04 15.35 0.25
N VAL A 11 2.67 15.59 -1.01
CA VAL A 11 3.47 15.17 -2.18
C VAL A 11 4.86 15.81 -2.20
N SER A 12 4.97 17.09 -1.82
CA SER A 12 6.28 17.76 -1.76
C SER A 12 7.21 17.12 -0.73
N ARG A 13 6.67 16.73 0.44
CA ARG A 13 7.41 15.98 1.47
C ARG A 13 7.79 14.58 0.99
N MET A 14 6.83 13.82 0.46
CA MET A 14 7.04 12.44 -0.02
C MET A 14 8.12 12.35 -1.09
N LEU A 15 8.14 13.29 -2.04
CA LEU A 15 9.07 13.29 -3.17
C LEU A 15 10.30 14.18 -2.94
N SER A 16 10.51 14.69 -1.72
CA SER A 16 11.63 15.57 -1.35
C SER A 16 11.86 16.72 -2.34
N CYS A 17 10.79 17.42 -2.71
CA CYS A 17 10.85 18.52 -3.67
C CYS A 17 10.10 19.77 -3.16
N ASP A 18 10.38 20.92 -3.76
CA ASP A 18 9.71 22.17 -3.39
C ASP A 18 8.20 22.14 -3.69
N LEU A 19 7.40 22.75 -2.82
CA LEU A 19 5.95 22.90 -3.00
C LEU A 19 5.58 23.56 -4.34
N THR A 20 6.38 24.54 -4.77
CA THR A 20 6.20 25.25 -6.05
C THR A 20 6.38 24.31 -7.24
N THR A 21 7.27 23.32 -7.14
CA THR A 21 7.50 22.29 -8.15
C THR A 21 6.27 21.40 -8.31
N VAL A 22 5.67 20.94 -7.20
CA VAL A 22 4.43 20.15 -7.25
C VAL A 22 3.28 20.96 -7.85
N ILE A 23 3.14 22.23 -7.46
CA ILE A 23 2.12 23.13 -8.03
C ILE A 23 2.33 23.29 -9.54
N LYS A 24 3.57 23.44 -9.99
CA LYS A 24 3.92 23.55 -11.41
C LYS A 24 3.52 22.28 -12.16
N TRP A 25 3.84 21.08 -11.66
CA TRP A 25 3.42 19.83 -12.29
C TRP A 25 1.91 19.70 -12.44
N VAL A 26 1.14 20.14 -11.43
CA VAL A 26 -0.32 20.15 -11.50
C VAL A 26 -0.83 21.15 -12.54
N ASN A 27 -0.29 22.38 -12.54
CA ASN A 27 -0.72 23.41 -13.48
C ASN A 27 -0.38 23.06 -14.94
N GLU A 28 0.75 22.38 -15.16
CA GLU A 28 1.16 21.85 -16.46
C GLU A 28 0.41 20.57 -16.86
N GLY A 29 -0.48 20.04 -16.00
CA GLY A 29 -1.22 18.81 -16.25
C GLY A 29 -0.37 17.53 -16.21
N LYS A 30 0.88 17.61 -15.74
CA LYS A 30 1.77 16.44 -15.59
C LYS A 30 1.33 15.55 -14.43
N LEU A 31 0.92 16.16 -13.31
CA LEU A 31 0.35 15.48 -12.16
C LEU A 31 -1.15 15.81 -12.08
N LYS A 32 -2.00 14.78 -12.17
CA LYS A 32 -3.45 14.97 -12.12
C LYS A 32 -3.90 15.31 -10.70
N ALA A 33 -4.78 16.29 -10.59
CA ALA A 33 -5.35 16.75 -9.33
C ALA A 33 -6.70 17.41 -9.60
N TYR A 34 -7.61 17.35 -8.62
CA TYR A 34 -8.81 18.18 -8.59
C TYR A 34 -8.64 19.34 -7.61
N LYS A 35 -9.47 20.38 -7.75
CA LYS A 35 -9.50 21.51 -6.83
C LYS A 35 -10.77 21.47 -5.99
N THR A 36 -10.65 21.78 -4.71
CA THR A 36 -11.82 22.08 -3.88
C THR A 36 -12.37 23.46 -4.23
N PRO A 37 -13.60 23.82 -3.81
CA PRO A 37 -14.15 25.16 -4.02
C PRO A 37 -13.26 26.30 -3.48
N GLY A 38 -12.48 26.05 -2.41
CA GLY A 38 -11.48 26.99 -1.88
C GLY A 38 -10.17 27.07 -2.66
N GLY A 39 -10.05 26.37 -3.80
CA GLY A 39 -8.86 26.40 -4.66
C GLY A 39 -7.74 25.46 -4.24
N HIS A 40 -7.89 24.72 -3.14
CA HIS A 40 -6.87 23.75 -2.71
C HIS A 40 -6.84 22.54 -3.63
N ARG A 41 -5.63 22.14 -4.03
CA ARG A 41 -5.39 20.96 -4.86
C ARG A 41 -5.45 19.68 -4.04
N ARG A 42 -6.00 18.63 -4.63
CA ARG A 42 -6.11 17.28 -4.07
C ARG A 42 -5.70 16.27 -5.13
N ILE A 43 -4.79 15.38 -4.76
CA ILE A 43 -4.18 14.38 -5.64
C ILE A 43 -4.61 13.02 -5.13
N GLU A 44 -5.24 12.21 -5.97
CA GLU A 44 -5.57 10.83 -5.61
C GLU A 44 -4.28 10.00 -5.57
N GLU A 45 -4.21 9.02 -4.65
CA GLU A 45 -3.07 8.09 -4.57
C GLU A 45 -2.73 7.46 -5.91
N ALA A 46 -3.73 6.94 -6.64
CA ALA A 46 -3.53 6.30 -7.93
C ALA A 46 -2.88 7.25 -8.95
N ASP A 47 -3.35 8.50 -9.03
CA ASP A 47 -2.79 9.51 -9.93
C ASP A 47 -1.33 9.85 -9.56
N LEU A 48 -1.00 9.87 -8.26
CA LEU A 48 0.38 10.09 -7.79
C LEU A 48 1.28 8.88 -8.07
N THR A 49 0.79 7.67 -7.82
CA THR A 49 1.51 6.42 -8.12
C THR A 49 1.84 6.33 -9.61
N ASP A 50 0.88 6.65 -10.48
CA ASP A 50 1.08 6.67 -11.93
C ASP A 50 2.10 7.72 -12.34
N PHE A 51 2.05 8.92 -11.74
CA PHE A 51 3.02 9.98 -11.96
C PHE A 51 4.45 9.54 -11.58
N VAL A 52 4.63 9.00 -10.38
CA VAL A 52 5.94 8.52 -9.88
C VAL A 52 6.51 7.45 -10.80
N LYS A 53 5.69 6.46 -11.21
CA LYS A 53 6.10 5.40 -12.14
C LYS A 53 6.45 5.95 -13.52
N LYS A 54 5.61 6.83 -14.08
CA LYS A 54 5.79 7.43 -15.41
C LYS A 54 7.10 8.21 -15.52
N PHE A 55 7.44 8.97 -14.48
CA PHE A 55 8.65 9.78 -14.46
C PHE A 55 9.86 9.08 -13.80
N LYS A 56 9.71 7.80 -13.41
CA LYS A 56 10.75 6.99 -12.76
C LYS A 56 11.36 7.68 -11.53
N LEU A 57 10.51 8.34 -10.74
CA LEU A 57 10.94 8.96 -9.49
C LEU A 57 11.15 7.88 -8.42
N PRO A 58 12.01 8.13 -7.41
CA PRO A 58 12.08 7.27 -6.23
C PRO A 58 10.68 7.05 -5.65
N PHE A 59 10.32 5.79 -5.43
CA PHE A 59 8.97 5.44 -5.00
C PHE A 59 8.83 5.70 -3.49
N PRO A 60 7.96 6.63 -3.05
CA PRO A 60 7.86 7.00 -1.64
C PRO A 60 7.24 5.87 -0.80
N GLU A 61 7.73 5.71 0.43
CA GLU A 61 7.26 4.68 1.38
C GLU A 61 5.76 4.79 1.67
N GLU A 62 5.22 6.01 1.69
CA GLU A 62 3.80 6.26 1.97
C GLU A 62 2.86 5.72 0.88
N LEU A 63 3.40 5.53 -0.35
CA LEU A 63 2.70 4.91 -1.47
C LEU A 63 2.90 3.40 -1.54
N LYS A 64 3.85 2.84 -0.79
CA LYS A 64 3.98 1.38 -0.70
C LYS A 64 2.77 0.86 0.06
N SER A 65 2.01 -0.02 -0.59
CA SER A 65 0.97 -0.79 0.09
C SER A 65 1.65 -1.95 0.82
N GLU A 66 1.33 -2.13 2.10
CA GLU A 66 1.76 -3.35 2.80
C GLU A 66 1.14 -4.58 2.13
N ASN A 67 1.98 -5.53 1.74
CA ASN A 67 1.58 -6.84 1.26
C ASN A 67 1.12 -7.65 2.48
N ARG A 68 -0.17 -7.56 2.80
CA ARG A 68 -0.78 -8.39 3.85
C ARG A 68 -0.91 -9.82 3.35
N VAL A 69 -0.21 -10.75 3.99
CA VAL A 69 -0.24 -12.17 3.67
C VAL A 69 -0.74 -12.95 4.88
N LEU A 70 -1.77 -13.76 4.67
CA LEU A 70 -2.31 -14.67 5.69
C LEU A 70 -1.82 -16.09 5.39
N ILE A 71 -1.15 -16.72 6.35
CA ILE A 71 -0.71 -18.12 6.27
C ILE A 71 -1.71 -19.00 7.03
N VAL A 72 -2.22 -20.05 6.40
CA VAL A 72 -3.21 -20.94 7.00
C VAL A 72 -2.70 -22.37 6.91
N ASP A 73 -2.29 -22.91 8.05
CA ASP A 73 -1.65 -24.22 8.18
C ASP A 73 -1.77 -24.68 9.64
N ASP A 74 -2.08 -25.94 9.90
CA ASP A 74 -2.20 -26.49 11.27
C ASP A 74 -0.83 -26.85 11.87
N ASP A 75 0.22 -26.98 11.05
CA ASP A 75 1.60 -27.22 11.50
C ASP A 75 2.30 -25.91 11.93
N PRO A 76 2.57 -25.73 13.25
CA PRO A 76 3.26 -24.54 13.73
C PRO A 76 4.70 -24.43 13.22
N ASN A 77 5.34 -25.54 12.82
CA ASN A 77 6.68 -25.51 12.24
C ASN A 77 6.66 -24.89 10.85
N PHE A 78 5.67 -25.24 10.03
CA PHE A 78 5.48 -24.62 8.72
C PHE A 78 5.18 -23.13 8.85
N ILE A 79 4.26 -22.73 9.74
CA ILE A 79 3.98 -21.31 10.00
C ILE A 79 5.26 -20.56 10.35
N THR A 80 6.05 -21.09 11.29
CA THR A 80 7.29 -20.44 11.74
C THR A 80 8.31 -20.31 10.61
N LEU A 81 8.46 -21.37 9.80
CA LEU A 81 9.36 -21.39 8.65
C LEU A 81 8.93 -20.36 7.58
N ALA A 82 7.65 -20.41 7.18
CA ALA A 82 7.07 -19.53 6.19
C ALA A 82 7.15 -18.06 6.63
N ALA A 83 6.83 -17.77 7.89
CA ALA A 83 6.95 -16.43 8.44
C ALA A 83 8.40 -15.93 8.45
N GLY A 84 9.37 -16.81 8.76
CA GLY A 84 10.78 -16.49 8.72
C GLY A 84 11.29 -16.11 7.34
N TYR A 85 10.88 -16.84 6.29
CA TYR A 85 11.25 -16.53 4.91
C TYR A 85 10.51 -15.30 4.37
N LEU A 86 9.20 -15.25 4.55
CA LEU A 86 8.38 -14.16 4.03
C LEU A 86 8.70 -12.84 4.71
N GLY A 87 9.01 -12.85 6.01
CA GLY A 87 9.38 -11.66 6.77
C GLY A 87 10.66 -10.96 6.29
N GLN A 88 11.44 -11.58 5.40
CA GLN A 88 12.59 -10.93 4.74
C GLN A 88 12.19 -10.00 3.58
N ILE A 89 10.94 -10.10 3.11
CA ILE A 89 10.42 -9.27 2.01
C ILE A 89 10.04 -7.89 2.57
N GLU A 90 10.53 -6.82 1.94
CA GLU A 90 10.15 -5.46 2.32
C GLU A 90 8.63 -5.22 2.15
N ASN A 91 8.06 -4.44 3.06
CA ASN A 91 6.64 -4.08 3.09
C ASN A 91 5.69 -5.28 3.09
N ILE A 92 6.05 -6.36 3.77
CA ILE A 92 5.14 -7.46 4.05
C ILE A 92 4.57 -7.32 5.45
N CYS A 93 3.28 -7.60 5.61
CA CYS A 93 2.64 -7.73 6.90
C CYS A 93 2.08 -9.15 6.97
N LEU A 94 2.48 -9.92 7.97
CA LEU A 94 2.15 -11.34 8.08
C LEU A 94 1.16 -11.57 9.22
N ASP A 95 0.18 -12.42 8.97
CA ASP A 95 -0.65 -13.03 9.99
C ASP A 95 -0.82 -14.52 9.70
N SER A 96 -1.20 -15.33 10.69
CA SER A 96 -1.39 -16.77 10.52
C SER A 96 -2.61 -17.32 11.24
N ALA A 97 -3.16 -18.44 10.74
CA ALA A 97 -4.25 -19.17 11.37
C ALA A 97 -3.97 -20.68 11.33
N GLY A 98 -4.20 -21.36 12.45
CA GLY A 98 -4.06 -22.82 12.54
C GLY A 98 -5.27 -23.60 12.02
N GLU A 99 -6.40 -22.92 11.78
CA GLU A 99 -7.67 -23.56 11.50
C GLU A 99 -8.50 -22.72 10.52
N GLY A 100 -9.36 -23.38 9.73
CA GLY A 100 -10.16 -22.72 8.70
C GLY A 100 -11.17 -21.69 9.21
N PHE A 101 -11.74 -21.88 10.41
CA PHE A 101 -12.68 -20.91 10.98
C PHE A 101 -11.98 -19.59 11.37
N THR A 102 -10.87 -19.69 12.10
CA THR A 102 -10.01 -18.55 12.45
C THR A 102 -9.45 -17.87 11.21
N ALA A 103 -9.10 -18.65 10.17
CA ALA A 103 -8.67 -18.10 8.89
C ALA A 103 -9.78 -17.25 8.25
N GLY A 104 -11.03 -17.72 8.27
CA GLY A 104 -12.19 -16.98 7.76
C GLY A 104 -12.41 -15.65 8.50
N GLU A 105 -12.29 -15.64 9.83
CA GLU A 105 -12.34 -14.41 10.63
C GLU A 105 -11.23 -13.44 10.22
N LYS A 106 -10.00 -13.95 10.07
CA LYS A 106 -8.82 -13.15 9.67
C LYS A 106 -8.93 -12.62 8.25
N VAL A 107 -9.56 -13.32 7.32
CA VAL A 107 -9.81 -12.77 5.97
C VAL A 107 -10.59 -11.46 6.05
N ILE A 108 -11.52 -11.32 7.01
CA ILE A 108 -12.30 -10.11 7.19
C ILE A 108 -11.53 -9.05 7.98
N SER A 109 -10.95 -9.43 9.13
CA SER A 109 -10.31 -8.48 10.05
C SER A 109 -8.94 -8.01 9.56
N PHE A 110 -8.14 -8.91 8.99
CA PHE A 110 -6.81 -8.63 8.45
C PHE A 110 -6.83 -8.19 6.98
N ASN A 111 -7.91 -8.50 6.24
CA ASN A 111 -8.09 -8.15 4.83
C ASN A 111 -6.83 -8.45 3.99
N PRO A 112 -6.34 -9.71 3.97
CA PRO A 112 -5.10 -10.06 3.29
C PRO A 112 -5.20 -9.84 1.78
N HIS A 113 -4.08 -9.48 1.17
CA HIS A 113 -3.94 -9.43 -0.29
C HIS A 113 -3.64 -10.83 -0.87
N ILE A 114 -2.97 -11.68 -0.08
CA ILE A 114 -2.59 -13.05 -0.45
C ILE A 114 -2.93 -13.98 0.72
N VAL A 115 -3.49 -15.14 0.43
CA VAL A 115 -3.67 -16.23 1.39
C VAL A 115 -2.85 -17.43 0.93
N ILE A 116 -1.95 -17.92 1.77
CA ILE A 116 -1.23 -19.18 1.60
C ILE A 116 -1.97 -20.20 2.44
N LEU A 117 -2.56 -21.18 1.78
CA LEU A 117 -3.45 -22.16 2.40
C LEU A 117 -2.89 -23.55 2.18
N ASP A 118 -2.73 -24.32 3.25
CA ASP A 118 -2.47 -25.75 3.11
C ASP A 118 -3.70 -26.50 2.61
N VAL A 119 -3.45 -27.51 1.77
CA VAL A 119 -4.51 -28.31 1.13
C VAL A 119 -5.12 -29.30 2.14
N LYS A 120 -4.44 -29.59 3.25
CA LYS A 120 -4.88 -30.49 4.31
C LYS A 120 -4.69 -29.88 5.70
N LEU A 121 -5.63 -29.01 6.05
CA LEU A 121 -5.85 -28.57 7.43
C LEU A 121 -6.53 -29.63 8.29
#